data_AF-A0A1F9DEQ9-F1
#
_entry.id   AF-A0A1F9DEQ9-F1
#
_cell.length_a   1.000
_cell.length_b   1.000
_cell.length_c   1.000
_cell.angle_alpha   90.00
_cell.angle_beta   90.00
_cell.angle_gamma   90.00
#
_symmetry.space_group_name_H-M   'P 1'
#
loop_
_entity.id
_entity.type
_entity.pdbx_description
1 polymer ?
#
loop_
_entity_poly.entity_id
_entity_poly.type
_entity_poly.pdbx_seq_one_letter_code
_entity_poly.pdbx_strand_id
1 'polypeptide(L)' 'MEIKVQNNQIENAIKSLKRQLARDGILKELKKRRSYEKPSVKKKRKQQEARRRRQRAARRFSR' A
#
# COMPACT_ATOMS: atom_id res chain seq x y z
N MET A 1 -12.34 9.41 -1.62
CA MET A 1 -12.37 8.11 -2.33
C MET A 1 -13.83 7.74 -2.50
N GLU A 2 -14.30 7.61 -3.72
CA GLU A 2 -15.69 7.26 -4.01
C GLU A 2 -15.72 6.11 -5.01
N ILE A 3 -16.63 5.16 -4.80
CA ILE A 3 -16.77 3.98 -5.65
C ILE A 3 -18.24 3.87 -6.02
N LYS A 4 -18.50 4.08 -7.31
CA LYS A 4 -19.83 3.94 -7.88
C LYS A 4 -20.12 2.46 -8.06
N VAL A 5 -21.19 1.98 -7.43
CA VAL A 5 -21.69 0.62 -7.63
C VAL A 5 -22.48 0.62 -8.92
N GLN A 6 -22.06 -0.20 -9.89
CA GLN A 6 -22.80 -0.40 -11.13
C GLN A 6 -23.57 -1.71 -11.05
N ASN A 7 -24.81 -1.71 -11.56
CA ASN A 7 -25.65 -2.91 -11.74
C ASN A 7 -25.87 -3.74 -10.46
N ASN A 8 -25.96 -3.08 -9.30
CA ASN A 8 -26.14 -3.70 -7.98
C ASN A 8 -25.06 -4.75 -7.61
N GLN A 9 -23.89 -4.73 -8.27
CA GLN A 9 -22.81 -5.67 -8.00
C GLN A 9 -21.95 -5.19 -6.82
N ILE A 10 -22.45 -5.42 -5.61
CA ILE A 10 -21.86 -4.96 -4.35
C ILE A 10 -20.48 -5.61 -4.10
N GLU A 11 -20.32 -6.90 -4.37
CA GLU A 11 -19.06 -7.60 -4.12
C GLU A 11 -17.89 -7.03 -4.93
N ASN A 12 -18.15 -6.70 -6.20
CA ASN A 12 -17.18 -6.10 -7.10
C ASN A 12 -16.79 -4.68 -6.64
N ALA A 13 -17.74 -3.92 -6.13
CA ALA A 13 -17.48 -2.61 -5.54
C ALA A 13 -16.62 -2.72 -4.27
N ILE A 14 -16.92 -3.67 -3.37
CA ILE A 14 -16.12 -3.93 -2.16
C ILE A 14 -14.69 -4.35 -2.52
N LYS A 15 -14.52 -5.21 -3.52
CA LYS A 15 -13.20 -5.65 -4.00
C LYS A 15 -12.40 -4.49 -4.57
N SER A 16 -13.05 -3.62 -5.33
CA SER A 16 -12.45 -2.40 -5.88
C SER A 16 -12.04 -1.42 -4.79
N LEU A 17 -12.87 -1.27 -3.75
CA LEU A 17 -12.56 -0.46 -2.56
C LEU A 17 -11.32 -0.95 -1.84
N LYS A 18 -11.25 -2.25 -1.56
CA LYS A 18 -10.08 -2.85 -0.91
C LYS A 18 -8.81 -2.66 -1.75
N ARG A 19 -8.90 -2.77 -3.08
CA ARG A 19 -7.77 -2.53 -4.00
C ARG A 19 -7.34 -1.06 -3.99
N GLN A 20 -8.28 -0.12 -4.01
CA GLN A 20 -7.97 1.31 -3.97
C GLN A 20 -7.36 1.71 -2.62
N LEU A 21 -7.93 1.25 -1.50
CA LEU A 21 -7.36 1.43 -0.16
C LEU A 21 -5.93 0.88 -0.04
N ALA A 22 -5.67 -0.28 -0.64
CA ALA A 22 -4.34 -0.88 -0.67
C ALA A 22 -3.34 -0.08 -1.53
N ARG A 23 -3.82 0.50 -2.64
CA ARG A 23 -3.04 1.35 -3.55
C ARG A 23 -2.65 2.68 -2.88
N ASP A 24 -3.61 3.31 -2.22
CA ASP A 24 -3.42 4.58 -1.53
C ASP A 24 -2.59 4.41 -0.25
N GLY A 25 -2.49 3.17 0.26
CA GLY A 25 -1.55 2.83 1.34
C GLY A 25 -1.96 3.35 2.72
N ILE A 26 -3.18 3.89 2.85
CA ILE A 26 -3.73 4.50 4.06
C ILE A 26 -3.57 3.58 5.28
N LEU A 27 -3.88 2.29 5.14
CA LEU A 27 -3.76 1.33 6.24
C LEU A 27 -2.31 1.14 6.72
N LYS A 28 -1.33 1.21 5.80
CA LYS A 28 0.10 1.13 6.16
C LYS A 28 0.54 2.40 6.88
N GLU A 29 0.03 3.55 6.45
CA GLU A 29 0.34 4.83 7.06
C GLU A 29 -0.24 4.93 8.48
N LEU A 30 -1.50 4.53 8.68
CA LEU A 30 -2.12 4.45 10.00
C LEU A 30 -1.30 3.58 10.95
N LYS A 31 -0.88 2.38 10.50
CA LYS A 31 -0.03 1.49 11.31
C LYS A 31 1.30 2.14 11.69
N LYS A 32 1.90 2.91 10.79
CA LYS A 32 3.17 3.61 11.02
C LYS A 32 3.02 4.80 11.96
N ARG A 33 1.87 5.50 11.93
CA ARG A 33 1.59 6.67 12.78
C ARG A 33 1.08 6.30 14.18
N ARG A 34 0.72 5.02 14.42
CA ARG A 34 0.21 4.54 15.73
C ARG A 34 1.18 4.76 16.88
N SER A 35 2.49 4.75 16.62
CA SER A 35 3.52 4.98 17.63
C SER A 35 4.67 5.82 17.08
N TYR A 36 5.39 6.49 17.98
CA TYR A 36 6.58 7.25 17.60
C TYR A 36 7.71 6.31 17.14
N GLU A 37 8.17 6.50 15.91
CA GLU A 37 9.33 5.82 15.35
C GLU A 37 10.55 6.74 15.48
N LYS A 38 11.56 6.33 16.27
CA LYS A 38 12.84 7.05 16.37
C LYS A 38 13.43 7.32 14.97
N PRO A 39 14.12 8.44 14.76
CA PRO A 39 14.62 8.84 13.44
C PRO A 39 15.54 7.79 12.80
N SER A 40 16.37 7.13 13.59
CA SER A 40 17.27 6.04 13.13
C SER A 40 16.50 4.84 12.59
N VAL A 41 15.40 4.45 13.27
CA VAL A 41 14.54 3.34 12.86
C VAL A 41 13.78 3.70 11.58
N LYS A 42 13.27 4.93 11.49
CA LYS A 42 12.63 5.48 10.29
C LYS A 42 13.55 5.46 9.07
N LYS A 43 14.84 5.82 9.25
CA LYS A 43 15.88 5.74 8.20
C LYS A 43 16.09 4.30 7.74
N LYS A 44 16.30 3.36 8.68
CA LYS A 44 16.49 1.93 8.39
C LYS A 44 15.29 1.34 7.63
N ARG A 45 14.07 1.62 8.08
CA ARG A 45 12.82 1.18 7.42
C ARG A 45 12.71 1.71 6.00
N LYS A 46 13.01 2.99 5.76
CA LYS A 46 12.97 3.62 4.43
C LYS A 46 13.96 2.95 3.46
N GLN A 47 15.18 2.66 3.91
CA GLN A 47 16.19 1.97 3.11
C GLN A 47 15.77 0.55 2.75
N GLN A 48 15.25 -0.21 3.72
CA GLN A 48 14.75 -1.58 3.49
C GLN A 48 13.57 -1.59 2.51
N GLU A 49 12.63 -0.66 2.64
CA GLU A 49 11.47 -0.53 1.75
C GLU A 49 11.91 -0.18 0.32
N ALA A 50 12.87 0.73 0.15
CA ALA A 50 13.45 1.07 -1.15
C ALA A 50 14.15 -0.14 -1.79
N ARG A 51 14.96 -0.90 -1.02
CA ARG A 51 15.62 -2.12 -1.50
C ARG A 51 14.59 -3.15 -1.98
N ARG A 52 13.53 -3.39 -1.20
CA ARG A 52 12.44 -4.31 -1.57
C ARG A 52 11.72 -3.85 -2.85
N ARG A 53 11.48 -2.53 -3.00
CA ARG A 53 10.85 -1.98 -4.22
C ARG A 53 11.72 -2.18 -5.46
N ARG A 54 13.04 -1.93 -5.35
CA ARG A 54 14.01 -2.17 -6.45
C ARG A 54 14.05 -3.64 -6.85
N GLN A 55 14.13 -4.55 -5.89
CA GLN A 55 14.13 -6.00 -6.16
C GLN A 55 12.84 -6.46 -6.85
N ARG A 56 11.67 -5.94 -6.43
CA ARG A 56 10.40 -6.23 -7.10
C ARG A 56 10.34 -5.69 -8.52
N ALA A 57 10.88 -4.50 -8.76
CA ALA A 57 10.95 -3.92 -10.10
C ALA A 57 11.86 -4.73 -11.02
N ALA A 58 13.04 -5.13 -10.55
CA ALA A 58 13.97 -5.97 -11.31
C ALA A 58 13.34 -7.32 -11.70
N ARG A 59 12.67 -8.00 -10.75
CA ARG A 59 11.94 -9.25 -11.02
C ARG A 59 10.79 -9.11 -12.03
N ARG A 60 10.20 -7.92 -12.13
CA ARG A 60 9.14 -7.64 -13.11
C ARG A 60 9.73 -7.34 -14.49
N PHE A 61 10.93 -6.76 -14.56
CA PHE A 61 11.61 -6.48 -15.81
C PHE A 61 12.26 -7.72 -16.43
N SER A 62 12.71 -8.66 -15.59
CA SER A 62 13.26 -9.95 -16.04
C SER A 62 12.20 -10.98 -16.44
N ARG A 63 10.91 -10.62 -16.40
CA ARG A 63 9.78 -11.49 -16.75
C ARG A 63 9.07 -10.89 -17.95
#